data_AF-A0A371K450-F1
#
_entry.id   AF-A0A371K450-F1
#
_cell.length_a   1.000
_cell.length_b   1.000
_cell.length_c   1.000
_cell.angle_alpha   90.00
_cell.angle_beta   90.00
_cell.angle_gamma   90.00
#
_symmetry.space_group_name_H-M   'P 1'
#
loop_
_entity.id
_entity.type
_entity.pdbx_description
1 polymer ?
#
loop_
_entity_poly.entity_id
_entity_poly.type
_entity_poly.pdbx_seq_one_letter_code
_entity_poly.pdbx_strand_id
1 'polypeptide(L)'
;MSTALARIALALSVALSGAAAAAVPTDAEVRTIQQLLGFDTAIRNVIAGKIDKAEEFKTLSGQERGCIRDQVLPPFEAQMRDSFRTLFGDGETIAAWSRFGQTEGGAKFFAGMRQQVNASIDRQVSGQNPQPDVQFFKDMNAEELQQVMLFMQSPAAAVLQRDFPDTAPDEAEIDQLVAQVAQRCGVSLER
;
A
#
# COMPACT_ATOMS: atom_id res chain seq x y z
N MET A 1 -42.92 44.55 25.06
CA MET A 1 -41.51 44.55 24.61
C MET A 1 -40.70 43.96 25.75
N SER A 2 -39.98 42.85 25.70
CA SER A 2 -39.51 41.99 24.62
C SER A 2 -39.19 40.62 25.23
N THR A 3 -39.99 39.59 24.96
CA THR A 3 -39.70 38.18 25.30
C THR A 3 -39.83 37.28 24.06
N ALA A 4 -39.61 37.85 22.87
CA ALA A 4 -39.68 37.13 21.60
C ALA A 4 -38.31 36.87 20.95
N LEU A 5 -37.23 37.49 21.44
CA LEU A 5 -35.91 37.41 20.79
C LEU A 5 -35.00 36.30 21.34
N ALA A 6 -35.30 35.73 22.51
CA ALA A 6 -34.42 34.75 23.16
C ALA A 6 -34.57 33.31 22.64
N ARG A 7 -35.56 33.01 21.79
CA ARG A 7 -35.85 31.63 21.33
C ARG A 7 -35.37 31.32 19.91
N ILE A 8 -34.84 32.31 19.18
CA ILE A 8 -34.33 32.11 17.81
C ILE A 8 -32.85 31.72 17.81
N ALA A 9 -32.13 31.96 18.91
CA ALA A 9 -30.70 31.66 19.00
C ALA A 9 -30.35 30.17 19.25
N LEU A 10 -31.31 29.32 19.62
CA LEU A 10 -31.07 27.89 19.89
C LEU A 10 -31.38 26.95 18.73
N ALA A 11 -31.92 27.44 17.61
CA ALA A 11 -32.28 26.62 16.45
C ALA A 11 -31.21 26.58 15.34
N LEU A 12 -30.12 27.35 15.47
CA LEU A 12 -29.06 27.45 14.46
C LEU A 12 -27.80 26.63 14.77
N SER A 13 -27.73 25.94 15.92
CA SER A 13 -26.58 25.13 16.32
C SER A 13 -26.69 23.64 15.96
N VAL A 14 -27.73 23.22 15.21
CA VAL A 14 -27.98 21.81 14.87
C VAL A 14 -27.68 21.47 13.40
N ALA A 15 -27.14 22.41 12.62
CA ALA A 15 -27.03 22.26 11.15
C ALA A 15 -25.60 22.26 10.59
N LEU A 16 -24.56 21.96 11.39
CA LEU A 16 -23.18 21.79 10.89
C LEU A 16 -22.47 20.55 11.43
N SER A 17 -23.22 19.50 11.77
CA SER A 17 -22.68 18.13 11.73
C SER A 17 -22.64 17.65 10.27
N GLY A 18 -22.06 18.46 9.38
CA GLY A 18 -21.67 17.95 8.07
C GLY A 18 -20.73 16.80 8.35
N ALA A 19 -21.11 15.58 7.97
CA ALA A 19 -20.18 14.47 7.94
C ALA A 19 -18.93 15.01 7.22
N ALA A 20 -17.83 15.17 7.97
CA ALA A 20 -16.57 15.51 7.36
C ALA A 20 -16.36 14.39 6.35
N ALA A 21 -16.54 14.70 5.06
CA ALA A 21 -16.36 13.73 4.01
C ALA A 21 -14.94 13.20 4.22
N ALA A 22 -14.84 11.93 4.56
CA ALA A 22 -13.57 11.32 4.92
C ALA A 22 -12.61 11.57 3.76
N ALA A 23 -11.58 12.39 3.99
CA ALA A 23 -10.75 12.89 2.92
C ALA A 23 -10.06 11.70 2.25
N VAL A 24 -10.09 11.66 0.91
CA VAL A 24 -9.34 10.66 0.14
C VAL A 24 -7.87 10.79 0.50
N PRO A 25 -7.16 9.67 0.78
CA PRO A 25 -5.76 9.76 1.15
C PRO A 25 -4.88 10.40 0.06
N THR A 26 -3.99 11.28 0.49
CA THR A 26 -3.00 11.92 -0.39
C THR A 26 -1.91 10.93 -0.83
N ASP A 27 -1.22 11.22 -1.93
CA ASP A 27 -0.05 10.43 -2.38
C ASP A 27 1.02 10.28 -1.30
N ALA A 28 1.24 11.32 -0.50
CA ALA A 28 2.26 11.31 0.55
C ALA A 28 1.87 10.33 1.66
N GLU A 29 0.62 10.38 2.12
CA GLU A 29 0.09 9.48 3.15
C GLU A 29 0.14 8.02 2.72
N VAL A 30 -0.24 7.74 1.46
CA VAL A 30 -0.18 6.39 0.89
C VAL A 30 1.26 5.88 0.82
N ARG A 31 2.21 6.73 0.38
CA ARG A 31 3.64 6.35 0.33
C ARG A 31 4.17 6.03 1.73
N THR A 32 3.80 6.80 2.74
CA THR A 32 4.20 6.52 4.13
C THR A 32 3.72 5.15 4.59
N ILE A 33 2.47 4.79 4.29
CA ILE A 33 1.94 3.46 4.64
C ILE A 33 2.62 2.34 3.83
N GLN A 34 2.86 2.56 2.54
CA GLN A 34 3.60 1.59 1.73
C GLN A 34 4.99 1.33 2.30
N GLN A 35 5.72 2.37 2.71
CA GLN A 35 7.03 2.24 3.37
C GLN A 35 6.92 1.51 4.72
N LEU A 36 5.92 1.85 5.53
CA LEU A 36 5.69 1.24 6.84
C LEU A 36 5.44 -0.27 6.72
N LEU A 37 4.72 -0.69 5.67
CA LEU A 37 4.42 -2.08 5.35
C LEU A 37 5.51 -2.78 4.49
N GLY A 38 6.52 -2.04 4.02
CA GLY A 38 7.62 -2.56 3.19
C GLY A 38 7.28 -2.76 1.71
N PHE A 39 6.17 -2.18 1.25
CA PHE A 39 5.73 -2.29 -0.14
C PHE A 39 6.59 -1.49 -1.13
N ASP A 40 7.30 -0.46 -0.66
CA ASP A 40 8.19 0.35 -1.49
C ASP A 40 9.38 -0.47 -2.07
N THR A 41 10.00 -1.29 -1.24
CA THR A 41 11.11 -2.17 -1.62
C THR A 41 10.58 -3.42 -2.35
N ALA A 42 9.50 -3.98 -1.82
CA ALA A 42 8.76 -5.11 -2.38
C ALA A 42 8.42 -4.94 -3.87
N ILE A 43 7.77 -3.83 -4.23
CA ILE A 43 7.33 -3.57 -5.61
C ILE A 43 8.52 -3.61 -6.57
N ARG A 44 9.62 -2.97 -6.21
CA ARG A 44 10.85 -2.93 -7.02
C ARG A 44 11.43 -4.34 -7.21
N ASN A 45 11.47 -5.13 -6.14
CA ASN A 45 11.99 -6.49 -6.18
C ASN A 45 11.12 -7.44 -7.01
N VAL A 46 9.79 -7.29 -6.96
CA VAL A 46 8.87 -8.07 -7.81
C VAL A 46 9.09 -7.76 -9.29
N ILE A 47 9.13 -6.47 -9.65
CA ILE A 47 9.33 -6.04 -11.04
C ILE A 47 10.70 -6.50 -11.55
N ALA A 48 11.76 -6.29 -10.77
CA ALA A 48 13.10 -6.75 -11.13
C ALA A 48 13.15 -8.27 -11.27
N GLY A 49 12.58 -9.00 -10.31
CA GLY A 49 12.54 -10.45 -10.32
C GLY A 49 11.76 -11.04 -11.49
N LYS A 50 10.61 -10.44 -11.86
CA LYS A 50 9.86 -10.85 -13.05
C LYS A 50 10.65 -10.61 -14.32
N ILE A 51 11.29 -9.44 -14.47
CA ILE A 51 12.04 -9.11 -15.69
C ILE A 51 13.34 -9.92 -15.80
N ASP A 52 14.05 -10.14 -14.70
CA ASP A 52 15.34 -10.86 -14.73
C ASP A 52 15.18 -12.37 -14.91
N LYS A 53 14.00 -12.93 -14.62
CA LYS A 53 13.76 -14.38 -14.64
C LYS A 53 12.83 -14.87 -15.74
N ALA A 54 12.01 -13.99 -16.31
CA ALA A 54 11.13 -14.35 -17.41
C ALA A 54 11.95 -14.78 -18.64
N GLU A 55 11.56 -15.89 -19.26
CA GLU A 55 12.28 -16.48 -20.39
C GLU A 55 12.36 -15.51 -21.57
N GLU A 56 11.31 -14.71 -21.76
CA GLU A 56 11.14 -13.74 -22.85
C GLU A 56 12.19 -12.63 -22.79
N PHE A 57 12.77 -12.34 -21.62
CA PHE A 57 13.78 -11.29 -21.43
C PHE A 57 15.21 -11.83 -21.29
N LYS A 58 15.42 -13.15 -21.38
CA LYS A 58 16.77 -13.75 -21.25
C LYS A 58 17.70 -13.38 -22.39
N THR A 59 17.15 -13.15 -23.58
CA THR A 59 17.90 -12.75 -24.78
C THR A 59 18.37 -11.30 -24.74
N LEU A 60 17.74 -10.47 -23.89
CA LEU A 60 18.10 -9.07 -23.72
C LEU A 60 19.40 -8.92 -22.90
N SER A 61 20.12 -7.83 -23.15
CA SER A 61 21.24 -7.41 -22.31
C SER A 61 20.77 -6.91 -20.94
N GLY A 62 21.70 -6.81 -19.99
CA GLY A 62 21.40 -6.21 -18.68
C GLY A 62 20.97 -4.73 -18.76
N GLN A 63 21.48 -4.00 -19.76
CA GLN A 63 21.10 -2.60 -20.00
C GLN A 63 19.66 -2.49 -20.51
N GLU A 64 19.27 -3.35 -21.46
CA GLU A 64 17.89 -3.42 -21.98
C GLU A 64 16.90 -3.82 -20.89
N ARG A 65 17.19 -4.88 -20.12
CA ARG A 65 16.38 -5.25 -18.95
C ARG A 65 16.27 -4.11 -17.92
N GLY A 66 17.37 -3.40 -17.69
CA GLY A 66 17.40 -2.19 -16.86
C GLY A 66 16.43 -1.12 -17.36
N CYS A 67 16.49 -0.78 -18.65
CA CYS A 67 15.58 0.19 -19.25
C CYS A 67 14.11 -0.24 -19.12
N ILE A 68 13.80 -1.51 -19.37
CA ILE A 68 12.43 -2.04 -19.24
C ILE A 68 11.93 -1.85 -17.81
N ARG A 69 12.73 -2.20 -16.79
CA ARG A 69 12.38 -2.00 -15.37
C ARG A 69 12.04 -0.53 -15.10
N ASP A 70 12.85 0.40 -15.58
CA ASP A 70 12.67 1.83 -15.35
C ASP A 70 11.42 2.39 -16.05
N GLN A 71 10.99 1.80 -17.16
CA GLN A 71 9.74 2.19 -17.84
C GLN A 71 8.49 1.56 -17.18
N VAL A 72 8.59 0.32 -16.69
CA VAL A 72 7.46 -0.41 -16.10
C VAL A 72 7.19 -0.03 -14.65
N LEU A 73 8.21 0.32 -13.89
CA LEU A 73 8.07 0.60 -12.46
C LEU A 73 7.14 1.79 -12.14
N PRO A 74 7.23 2.97 -12.79
CA PRO A 74 6.36 4.10 -12.46
C PRO A 74 4.85 3.87 -12.60
N PRO A 75 4.32 3.28 -13.70
CA PRO A 75 2.89 3.01 -13.80
C PRO A 75 2.44 1.97 -12.77
N PHE A 76 3.26 0.96 -12.49
CA PHE A 76 2.94 -0.04 -11.46
C PHE A 76 2.92 0.58 -10.05
N GLU A 77 3.89 1.45 -9.71
CA GLU A 77 3.88 2.19 -8.44
C GLU A 77 2.64 3.10 -8.33
N ALA A 78 2.17 3.70 -9.43
CA ALA A 78 0.96 4.51 -9.44
C ALA A 78 -0.29 3.69 -9.15
N GLN A 79 -0.47 2.58 -9.86
CA GLN A 79 -1.59 1.65 -9.66
C GLN A 79 -1.60 1.07 -8.24
N MET A 80 -0.43 0.71 -7.70
CA MET A 80 -0.31 0.29 -6.31
C MET A 80 -0.75 1.39 -5.34
N ARG A 81 -0.40 2.66 -5.58
CA ARG A 81 -0.91 3.76 -4.74
C ARG A 81 -2.44 3.85 -4.79
N ASP A 82 -3.05 3.70 -5.95
CA ASP A 82 -4.53 3.71 -6.08
C ASP A 82 -5.20 2.54 -5.37
N SER A 83 -4.60 1.36 -5.44
CA SER A 83 -5.05 0.19 -4.66
C SER A 83 -4.97 0.45 -3.16
N PHE A 84 -3.88 1.05 -2.68
CA PHE A 84 -3.75 1.41 -1.26
C PHE A 84 -4.76 2.49 -0.84
N ARG A 85 -5.04 3.49 -1.69
CA ARG A 85 -6.11 4.48 -1.40
C ARG A 85 -7.46 3.79 -1.22
N THR A 86 -7.78 2.86 -2.13
CA THR A 86 -9.04 2.10 -2.08
C THR A 86 -9.11 1.20 -0.85
N LEU A 87 -8.01 0.49 -0.56
CA LEU A 87 -7.91 -0.42 0.58
C LEU A 87 -8.10 0.31 1.92
N PHE A 88 -7.47 1.47 2.09
CA PHE A 88 -7.55 2.26 3.31
C PHE A 88 -8.83 3.10 3.38
N GLY A 89 -9.37 3.51 2.24
CA GLY A 89 -10.63 4.24 2.10
C GLY A 89 -10.50 5.73 2.41
N ASP A 90 -9.88 6.09 3.53
CA ASP A 90 -9.80 7.47 4.00
C ASP A 90 -8.49 7.81 4.73
N GLY A 91 -8.21 9.11 4.83
CA GLY A 91 -7.02 9.64 5.51
C GLY A 91 -7.01 9.41 7.02
N GLU A 92 -8.17 9.30 7.68
CA GLU A 92 -8.22 9.02 9.13
C GLU A 92 -7.71 7.62 9.45
N THR A 93 -8.04 6.64 8.60
CA THR A 93 -7.55 5.27 8.67
C THR A 93 -6.03 5.25 8.46
N ILE A 94 -5.51 5.94 7.44
CA ILE A 94 -4.04 6.05 7.27
C ILE A 94 -3.38 6.71 8.49
N ALA A 95 -3.95 7.79 9.01
CA ALA A 95 -3.42 8.47 10.18
C ALA A 95 -3.44 7.58 11.43
N ALA A 96 -4.46 6.73 11.61
CA ALA A 96 -4.53 5.76 12.70
C ALA A 96 -3.43 4.69 12.59
N TRP A 97 -3.22 4.12 11.40
CA TRP A 97 -2.13 3.19 11.13
C TRP A 97 -0.76 3.82 11.35
N SER A 98 -0.59 5.07 10.92
CA SER A 98 0.66 5.83 11.08
C SER A 98 0.96 6.11 12.55
N ARG A 99 -0.05 6.53 13.34
CA ARG A 99 0.08 6.73 14.79
C ARG A 99 0.39 5.43 15.52
N PHE A 100 -0.27 4.33 15.15
CA PHE A 100 0.04 3.01 15.70
C PHE A 100 1.49 2.61 15.40
N GLY A 101 1.97 2.82 14.17
CA GLY A 101 3.35 2.51 13.80
C GLY A 101 4.42 3.32 14.55
N GLN A 102 4.04 4.41 15.20
CA GLN A 102 4.92 5.21 16.05
C GLN A 102 4.99 4.71 17.50
N THR A 103 4.12 3.77 17.91
CA THR A 103 4.24 3.11 19.22
C THR A 103 5.25 1.96 19.16
N GLU A 104 5.82 1.57 20.30
CA GLU A 104 6.81 0.47 20.35
C GLU A 104 6.21 -0.86 19.86
N GLY A 105 4.99 -1.20 20.33
CA GLY A 105 4.27 -2.39 19.88
C GLY A 105 3.90 -2.35 18.40
N GLY A 106 3.46 -1.19 17.89
CA GLY A 106 3.18 -1.03 16.47
C GLY A 106 4.42 -1.15 15.60
N ALA A 107 5.54 -0.52 15.98
CA ALA A 107 6.80 -0.63 15.25
C ALA A 107 7.27 -2.10 15.12
N LYS A 108 7.17 -2.89 16.21
CA LYS A 108 7.47 -4.33 16.19
C LYS A 108 6.49 -5.11 15.32
N PHE A 109 5.20 -4.80 15.39
CA PHE A 109 4.18 -5.41 14.54
C PHE A 109 4.43 -5.15 13.04
N PHE A 110 4.76 -3.92 12.66
CA PHE A 110 5.14 -3.56 11.29
C PHE A 110 6.46 -4.21 10.85
N ALA A 111 7.42 -4.42 11.75
CA ALA A 111 8.62 -5.19 11.42
C ALA A 111 8.29 -6.63 11.03
N GLY A 112 7.38 -7.28 11.77
CA GLY A 112 6.85 -8.61 11.43
C GLY A 112 6.16 -8.63 10.06
N MET A 113 5.28 -7.65 9.79
CA MET A 113 4.61 -7.56 8.48
C MET A 113 5.60 -7.37 7.33
N ARG A 114 6.58 -6.48 7.48
CA ARG A 114 7.64 -6.27 6.47
C ARG A 114 8.43 -7.55 6.20
N GLN A 115 8.78 -8.29 7.25
CA GLN A 115 9.44 -9.58 7.11
C GLN A 115 8.57 -10.57 6.33
N GLN A 116 7.27 -10.62 6.61
CA GLN A 116 6.34 -11.48 5.88
C GLN A 116 6.22 -11.10 4.40
N VAL A 117 6.07 -9.80 4.11
CA VAL A 117 5.99 -9.26 2.74
C VAL A 117 7.24 -9.61 1.95
N ASN A 118 8.42 -9.33 2.51
CA ASN A 118 9.70 -9.63 1.86
C ASN A 118 9.85 -11.14 1.61
N ALA A 119 9.55 -11.99 2.59
CA ALA A 119 9.62 -13.44 2.43
C ALA A 119 8.65 -13.97 1.35
N SER A 120 7.45 -13.38 1.24
CA SER A 120 6.47 -13.73 0.21
C SER A 120 6.98 -13.35 -1.19
N ILE A 121 7.63 -12.20 -1.32
CA ILE A 121 8.17 -11.72 -2.59
C ILE A 121 9.38 -12.53 -3.02
N ASP A 122 10.30 -12.78 -2.09
CA ASP A 122 11.45 -13.63 -2.35
C ASP A 122 11.01 -15.00 -2.83
N ARG A 123 9.90 -15.57 -2.30
CA ARG A 123 9.30 -16.79 -2.84
C ARG A 123 8.78 -16.61 -4.26
N GLN A 124 7.92 -15.61 -4.50
CA GLN A 124 7.34 -15.39 -5.84
C GLN A 124 8.43 -15.20 -6.90
N VAL A 125 9.53 -14.57 -6.51
CA VAL A 125 10.67 -14.33 -7.38
C VAL A 125 11.57 -15.57 -7.48
N SER A 126 11.94 -16.24 -6.38
CA SER A 126 12.92 -17.33 -6.35
C SER A 126 12.38 -18.74 -6.55
N GLY A 127 11.08 -18.97 -6.37
CA GLY A 127 10.44 -20.28 -6.45
C GLY A 127 10.76 -21.23 -5.28
N GLN A 128 11.39 -20.77 -4.20
CA GLN A 128 11.78 -21.62 -3.06
C GLN A 128 10.76 -21.65 -1.91
N ASN A 129 10.68 -22.78 -1.17
CA ASN A 129 9.87 -22.99 0.04
C ASN A 129 10.72 -23.70 1.13
N PRO A 130 10.52 -23.49 2.45
CA PRO A 130 9.34 -22.90 3.11
C PRO A 130 9.53 -21.48 3.71
N GLN A 131 8.40 -20.84 4.04
CA GLN A 131 8.33 -19.57 4.76
C GLN A 131 8.91 -19.73 6.17
N PRO A 132 9.79 -18.84 6.66
CA PRO A 132 10.04 -18.78 8.09
C PRO A 132 8.75 -18.35 8.80
N ASP A 133 8.41 -19.04 9.91
CA ASP A 133 7.29 -18.64 10.76
C ASP A 133 7.51 -17.20 11.23
N VAL A 134 6.64 -16.30 10.79
CA VAL A 134 6.67 -14.91 11.24
C VAL A 134 6.06 -14.86 12.63
N GLN A 135 6.91 -14.73 13.63
CA GLN A 135 6.46 -14.59 15.01
C GLN A 135 6.17 -13.12 15.31
N PHE A 136 4.99 -12.65 14.89
CA PHE A 136 4.55 -11.25 15.02
C PHE A 136 4.68 -10.66 16.43
N PHE A 137 4.49 -11.50 17.44
CA PHE A 137 4.43 -11.11 18.85
C PHE A 137 5.71 -11.50 19.60
N LYS A 138 6.70 -12.07 18.90
CA LYS A 138 7.97 -12.44 19.52
C LYS A 138 8.66 -11.18 20.00
N ASP A 139 9.25 -11.27 21.19
CA ASP A 139 9.99 -10.20 21.83
C ASP A 139 9.15 -8.95 22.19
N MET A 140 7.81 -9.06 22.20
CA MET A 140 6.92 -8.03 22.73
C MET A 140 6.68 -8.22 24.24
N ASN A 141 6.76 -7.14 25.00
CA ASN A 141 6.34 -7.10 26.40
C ASN A 141 4.82 -6.87 26.52
N ALA A 142 4.28 -6.88 27.75
CA ALA A 142 2.84 -6.74 27.98
C ALA A 142 2.25 -5.40 27.51
N GLU A 143 2.98 -4.29 27.66
CA GLU A 143 2.54 -2.96 27.24
C GLU A 143 2.50 -2.86 25.71
N GLU A 144 3.52 -3.39 25.04
CA GLU A 144 3.60 -3.45 23.58
C GLU A 144 2.48 -4.33 23.01
N LEU A 145 2.22 -5.50 23.60
CA LEU A 145 1.08 -6.35 23.22
C LEU A 145 -0.25 -5.63 23.42
N GLN A 146 -0.41 -4.89 24.52
CA GLN A 146 -1.62 -4.12 24.77
C GLN A 146 -1.84 -3.04 23.69
N GLN A 147 -0.79 -2.35 23.25
CA GLN A 147 -0.89 -1.39 22.14
C GLN A 147 -1.38 -2.05 20.85
N VAL A 148 -0.84 -3.23 20.52
CA VAL A 148 -1.30 -4.00 19.35
C VAL A 148 -2.76 -4.42 19.51
N MET A 149 -3.15 -4.96 20.67
CA MET A 149 -4.54 -5.36 20.92
C MET A 149 -5.52 -4.18 20.85
N LEU A 150 -5.15 -3.01 21.37
CA LEU A 150 -5.96 -1.79 21.28
C LEU A 150 -6.13 -1.35 19.83
N PHE A 151 -5.07 -1.39 19.05
CA PHE A 151 -5.15 -1.10 17.62
C PHE A 151 -6.04 -2.10 16.87
N MET A 152 -5.89 -3.41 17.13
CA MET A 152 -6.69 -4.46 16.50
C MET A 152 -8.20 -4.37 16.81
N GLN A 153 -8.57 -3.72 17.93
CA GLN A 153 -9.96 -3.44 18.29
C GLN A 153 -10.49 -2.13 17.68
N SER A 154 -9.63 -1.32 17.07
CA SER A 154 -10.03 -0.05 16.45
C SER A 154 -10.68 -0.27 15.07
N PRO A 155 -11.55 0.64 14.62
CA PRO A 155 -12.11 0.58 13.26
C PRO A 155 -11.05 0.54 12.16
N ALA A 156 -9.89 1.18 12.38
CA ALA A 156 -8.81 1.24 11.40
C ALA A 156 -8.19 -0.14 11.12
N ALA A 157 -8.23 -1.07 12.07
CA ALA A 157 -7.73 -2.43 11.87
C ALA A 157 -8.60 -3.27 10.92
N ALA A 158 -9.82 -2.82 10.57
CA ALA A 158 -10.66 -3.50 9.60
C ALA A 158 -9.99 -3.62 8.22
N VAL A 159 -9.00 -2.77 7.91
CA VAL A 159 -8.16 -2.89 6.70
C VAL A 159 -7.50 -4.25 6.58
N LEU A 160 -7.11 -4.89 7.69
CA LEU A 160 -6.50 -6.24 7.69
C LEU A 160 -7.43 -7.36 7.23
N GLN A 161 -8.74 -7.10 7.21
CA GLN A 161 -9.76 -8.06 6.79
C GLN A 161 -10.24 -7.83 5.35
N ARG A 162 -9.78 -6.75 4.71
CA ARG A 162 -10.14 -6.41 3.34
C ARG A 162 -9.22 -7.13 2.36
N ASP A 163 -9.79 -7.58 1.26
CA ASP A 163 -9.01 -8.04 0.13
C ASP A 163 -8.26 -6.86 -0.50
N PHE A 164 -7.01 -7.10 -0.89
CA PHE A 164 -6.28 -6.11 -1.67
C PHE A 164 -6.99 -5.94 -3.02
N PRO A 165 -7.32 -4.70 -3.44
CA PRO A 165 -8.03 -4.48 -4.69
C PRO A 165 -7.29 -5.11 -5.88
N ASP A 166 -7.99 -5.93 -6.66
CA ASP A 166 -7.47 -6.42 -7.92
C ASP A 166 -7.67 -5.34 -8.98
N THR A 167 -6.64 -4.52 -9.15
CA THR A 167 -6.53 -3.62 -10.30
C THR A 167 -5.54 -4.24 -11.26
N ALA A 168 -5.98 -5.22 -12.05
CA ALA A 168 -5.24 -5.63 -13.22
C ALA A 168 -5.39 -4.53 -14.29
N PRO A 169 -4.30 -4.07 -14.94
CA PRO A 169 -4.41 -3.17 -16.07
C PRO A 169 -5.20 -3.86 -17.19
N ASP A 170 -5.98 -3.09 -17.94
CA ASP A 170 -6.69 -3.64 -19.09
C ASP A 170 -5.74 -3.97 -20.26
N GLU A 171 -6.22 -4.74 -21.25
CA GLU A 171 -5.38 -5.14 -22.38
C GLU A 171 -4.83 -3.95 -23.18
N ALA A 172 -5.58 -2.85 -23.27
CA ALA A 172 -5.16 -1.67 -24.01
C ALA A 172 -4.06 -0.90 -23.27
N GLU A 173 -4.15 -0.79 -21.94
CA GLU A 173 -3.10 -0.23 -21.09
C GLU A 173 -1.81 -1.06 -21.16
N ILE A 174 -1.95 -2.38 -21.16
CA ILE A 174 -0.81 -3.30 -21.35
C ILE A 174 -0.18 -3.08 -22.72
N ASP A 175 -0.96 -3.02 -23.79
CA ASP A 175 -0.44 -2.83 -25.15
C ASP A 175 0.26 -1.48 -25.32
N GLN A 176 -0.31 -0.43 -24.76
CA GLN A 176 0.30 0.89 -24.75
C GLN A 176 1.64 0.87 -23.99
N LEU A 177 1.69 0.21 -22.84
CA LEU A 177 2.92 0.08 -22.06
C LEU A 177 3.98 -0.71 -22.82
N VAL A 178 3.63 -1.84 -23.42
CA VAL A 178 4.55 -2.66 -24.23
C VAL A 178 5.11 -1.86 -25.41
N ALA A 179 4.26 -1.14 -26.16
CA ALA A 179 4.69 -0.30 -27.27
C ALA A 179 5.64 0.82 -26.82
N GLN A 180 5.33 1.48 -25.71
CA GLN A 180 6.16 2.53 -25.14
C GLN A 180 7.53 1.99 -24.68
N VAL A 181 7.54 0.83 -24.02
CA VAL A 181 8.77 0.16 -23.59
C VAL A 181 9.63 -0.22 -24.79
N ALA A 182 9.04 -0.87 -25.80
CA ALA A 182 9.73 -1.26 -27.02
C ALA A 182 10.38 -0.05 -27.71
N GLN A 183 9.62 1.05 -27.85
CA GLN A 183 10.12 2.28 -28.46
C GLN A 183 11.25 2.93 -27.66
N ARG A 184 11.11 3.06 -26.34
CA ARG A 184 12.07 3.79 -25.50
C ARG A 184 13.32 3.00 -25.18
N CYS A 185 13.21 1.68 -25.08
CA CYS A 185 14.32 0.80 -24.76
C CYS A 185 14.99 0.21 -26.01
N GLY A 186 14.43 0.41 -27.20
CA GLY A 186 14.98 -0.10 -28.45
C GLY A 186 14.93 -1.62 -28.55
N VAL A 187 13.96 -2.24 -27.88
CA VAL A 187 13.79 -3.70 -27.79
C VAL A 187 12.59 -4.15 -28.60
N SER A 188 12.67 -5.36 -29.16
CA SER A 188 11.50 -6.05 -29.69
C SER A 188 10.91 -6.93 -28.62
N LEU A 189 9.67 -6.64 -28.20
CA LEU A 189 8.92 -7.46 -27.26
C LEU A 189 7.88 -8.23 -28.07
N GLU A 190 8.10 -9.53 -28.28
CA GLU A 190 7.08 -10.42 -28.83
C GLU A 190 6.06 -10.74 -27.72
N ARG A 191 4.77 -10.76 -28.07
CA ARG A 191 3.69 -11.10 -27.15
C ARG A 191 3.60 -12.61 -26.96
#